data_AF-A0A4Q5T3D4-F1
#
_entry.id   AF-A0A4Q5T3D4-F1
#
_cell.length_a   1.000
_cell.length_b   1.000
_cell.length_c   1.000
_cell.angle_alpha   90.00
_cell.angle_beta   90.00
_cell.angle_gamma   90.00
#
_symmetry.space_group_name_H-M   'P 1'
#
loop_
_entity.id
_entity.type
_entity.pdbx_description
1 polymer ?
#
loop_
_entity_poly.entity_id
_entity_poly.type
_entity_poly.pdbx_seq_one_letter_code
_entity_poly.pdbx_strand_id
1 'polypeptide(L)'
;MRPLAAAVSALVLGAVLVAVPTSAQADDPDVRVSGDSTVYTDPALDDEDTTRIRGVLRGVVVEHDPSDPSTSVRPESVEPVVVTADGLHVPVSFDVEEVAPAGSPVVAELVDGPALDSALAGEPEQPVEVATASFTTASAATTVPHRAYLAIVANSDSSVAATATVESRLATGLQWWATESGVSFTRAATSRYSSGLAAGGTRCGLGSPNALWNEAAQRFPTVDFRAPGNHLVVVVGDDCDGTGIGTLGGSMSDGGAVTLTESAGVFTATIAHEVGHNVGLEHANLGAVEYWDLYSPMGLAVQGTGTTALDSEYRDELGLAGAGEIVVVPSGTSTTRTLSARGGSTGLRGLEVRSGGTSHWVEWRPGTGRDAQGYYPLEAQGTWVSRTRTYPMGVTVSTRATGTSGPTSLRPRTADGVEHGAWRVGQTYTSGAVTVRVDQVSAAGATVTVANGATVPPPAAPLPLTAATPTVSGTPKVGVKLTAVPGTWTTGTTFAYQWYVNGAAIASARSAAYTPTAGARGKRLTVRVTGSRAGHVTTSRTSAATRTVAYGTLRTSAPRISGTVKVGRKLTLVRGTWTSGTTFSYRWYVNGTAIKGATRSSYTLTKGTKGKRITVKVTGRRTGYTTVTRTSARTSVVR
;
A
#
# COMPACT_ATOMS: atom_id res chain seq x y z
N MET A 1 78.69 12.60 -68.21
CA MET A 1 79.67 13.46 -67.49
C MET A 1 79.16 13.68 -66.06
N ARG A 2 80.03 14.02 -65.11
CA ARG A 2 79.66 14.55 -63.77
C ARG A 2 79.21 16.03 -63.91
N PRO A 3 78.54 16.68 -62.91
CA PRO A 3 78.62 16.42 -61.47
C PRO A 3 77.28 16.38 -60.66
N LEU A 4 77.44 16.05 -59.37
CA LEU A 4 76.69 16.41 -58.14
C LEU A 4 75.21 16.88 -58.29
N ALA A 5 74.24 16.40 -57.49
CA ALA A 5 74.22 15.44 -56.37
C ALA A 5 72.75 14.92 -56.18
N ALA A 6 72.31 14.16 -55.15
CA ALA A 6 72.92 13.68 -53.90
C ALA A 6 72.39 12.27 -53.52
N ALA A 7 71.77 12.11 -52.35
CA ALA A 7 71.09 10.91 -51.83
C ALA A 7 69.60 11.26 -51.56
N VAL A 8 68.56 10.42 -51.72
CA VAL A 8 68.32 9.03 -51.24
C VAL A 8 68.22 9.00 -49.71
N SER A 9 67.15 8.55 -49.03
CA SER A 9 65.80 8.00 -49.35
C SER A 9 65.00 7.91 -48.02
N ALA A 10 63.68 7.65 -47.89
CA ALA A 10 62.47 7.66 -48.75
C ALA A 10 61.21 7.37 -47.88
N LEU A 11 60.04 7.11 -48.51
CA LEU A 11 58.78 6.53 -47.99
C LEU A 11 57.85 7.45 -47.14
N VAL A 12 56.51 7.39 -47.27
CA VAL A 12 55.63 6.89 -48.36
C VAL A 12 54.19 7.46 -48.25
N LEU A 13 53.47 7.51 -49.39
CA LEU A 13 52.01 7.78 -49.62
C LEU A 13 51.19 8.60 -48.60
N GLY A 14 50.60 9.69 -49.12
CA GLY A 14 49.27 10.22 -48.74
C GLY A 14 48.45 10.47 -50.01
N ALA A 15 47.11 10.38 -49.97
CA ALA A 15 46.26 10.32 -51.17
C ALA A 15 45.26 11.48 -51.31
N VAL A 16 45.27 12.10 -52.51
CA VAL A 16 44.19 12.77 -53.28
C VAL A 16 43.03 13.47 -52.54
N LEU A 17 42.92 14.80 -52.76
CA LEU A 17 41.79 15.71 -52.46
C LEU A 17 40.99 16.00 -53.77
N VAL A 18 39.76 16.54 -53.83
CA VAL A 18 38.86 17.26 -52.89
C VAL A 18 37.42 16.67 -52.97
N ALA A 19 36.35 17.18 -52.34
CA ALA A 19 35.53 18.33 -52.80
C ALA A 19 34.23 18.46 -51.95
N VAL A 20 33.68 19.62 -51.53
CA VAL A 20 34.16 21.03 -51.55
C VAL A 20 34.08 21.69 -50.12
N PRO A 21 33.17 22.61 -49.66
CA PRO A 21 33.36 23.29 -48.35
C PRO A 21 32.11 23.43 -47.41
N THR A 22 32.22 24.30 -46.39
CA THR A 22 31.16 24.94 -45.54
C THR A 22 30.20 23.98 -44.82
N SER A 23 30.55 23.37 -43.68
CA SER A 23 31.04 24.02 -42.45
C SER A 23 31.97 23.09 -41.66
N ALA A 24 33.07 23.61 -41.11
CA ALA A 24 33.83 22.88 -40.10
C ALA A 24 33.07 22.96 -38.76
N GLN A 25 32.51 21.83 -38.33
CA GLN A 25 32.42 21.58 -36.89
C GLN A 25 33.86 21.50 -36.37
N ALA A 26 34.13 22.06 -35.20
CA ALA A 26 35.40 21.78 -34.52
C ALA A 26 35.39 20.31 -34.08
N ASP A 27 36.55 19.64 -34.17
CA ASP A 27 36.70 18.28 -33.67
C ASP A 27 36.68 18.28 -32.13
N ASP A 28 35.86 17.41 -31.55
CA ASP A 28 35.62 17.26 -30.11
C ASP A 28 36.84 16.61 -29.41
N PRO A 29 37.35 17.13 -28.26
CA PRO A 29 38.63 16.68 -27.69
C PRO A 29 38.59 15.29 -27.02
N ASP A 30 39.36 14.33 -27.56
CA ASP A 30 39.46 12.94 -27.10
C ASP A 30 40.53 12.77 -25.98
N VAL A 31 40.09 12.53 -24.73
CA VAL A 31 40.96 12.43 -23.54
C VAL A 31 40.63 11.20 -22.67
N ARG A 32 41.66 10.59 -22.07
CA ARG A 32 41.55 9.34 -21.28
C ARG A 32 41.96 9.51 -19.83
N VAL A 33 41.27 8.79 -18.94
CA VAL A 33 41.52 8.78 -17.49
C VAL A 33 42.86 8.14 -17.13
N SER A 34 43.61 8.81 -16.25
CA SER A 34 44.71 8.26 -15.45
C SER A 34 44.42 8.46 -13.96
N GLY A 35 45.03 7.64 -13.09
CA GLY A 35 44.82 7.71 -11.64
C GLY A 35 45.41 8.97 -11.02
N ASP A 36 44.74 9.48 -9.98
CA ASP A 36 45.18 10.54 -9.06
C ASP A 36 45.68 11.85 -9.72
N SER A 37 44.72 12.57 -10.31
CA SER A 37 44.78 13.96 -10.84
C SER A 37 45.54 14.20 -12.15
N THR A 38 44.79 14.65 -13.17
CA THR A 38 45.27 15.12 -14.49
C THR A 38 44.14 16.01 -15.03
N VAL A 39 44.26 17.35 -15.15
CA VAL A 39 45.12 18.14 -16.06
C VAL A 39 44.62 18.04 -17.53
N TYR A 40 44.15 19.16 -18.10
CA TYR A 40 43.87 19.33 -19.53
C TYR A 40 44.10 20.80 -19.94
N THR A 41 44.84 20.99 -21.03
CA THR A 41 45.34 22.29 -21.47
C THR A 41 44.85 22.61 -22.88
N ASP A 42 44.08 23.68 -23.04
CA ASP A 42 43.70 24.23 -24.36
C ASP A 42 44.49 25.53 -24.63
N PRO A 43 45.28 25.63 -25.72
CA PRO A 43 45.96 26.86 -26.13
C PRO A 43 45.04 28.02 -26.57
N ALA A 44 43.72 27.85 -26.62
CA ALA A 44 42.77 28.85 -27.10
C ALA A 44 42.19 29.79 -26.02
N LEU A 45 42.48 29.57 -24.74
CA LEU A 45 41.93 30.33 -23.60
C LEU A 45 42.96 31.24 -22.89
N ASP A 46 44.04 31.61 -23.59
CA ASP A 46 45.28 32.19 -23.05
C ASP A 46 45.19 33.68 -22.60
N ASP A 47 43.98 34.27 -22.47
CA ASP A 47 43.74 35.73 -22.34
C ASP A 47 42.71 36.17 -21.24
N GLU A 48 42.18 35.26 -20.40
CA GLU A 48 41.22 35.58 -19.30
C GLU A 48 41.66 34.98 -17.94
N ASP A 49 41.50 35.74 -16.84
CA ASP A 49 41.94 35.34 -15.48
C ASP A 49 40.94 34.39 -14.79
N THR A 50 41.27 33.10 -14.65
CA THR A 50 40.36 32.07 -14.10
C THR A 50 40.73 31.56 -12.70
N THR A 51 39.73 31.37 -11.81
CA THR A 51 39.93 30.94 -10.40
C THR A 51 39.34 29.55 -10.12
N ARG A 52 39.94 28.78 -9.20
CA ARG A 52 39.61 27.35 -8.99
C ARG A 52 38.67 27.08 -7.82
N ILE A 53 37.49 26.50 -8.10
CA ILE A 53 36.62 25.87 -7.09
C ILE A 53 36.89 24.36 -6.97
N ARG A 54 36.73 23.79 -5.76
CA ARG A 54 36.79 22.34 -5.49
C ARG A 54 35.53 21.86 -4.80
N GLY A 55 34.64 21.19 -5.53
CA GLY A 55 33.33 20.77 -5.05
C GLY A 55 33.02 19.28 -5.22
N VAL A 56 32.04 18.78 -4.46
CA VAL A 56 31.32 17.54 -4.80
C VAL A 56 30.14 17.94 -5.67
N LEU A 57 30.05 17.39 -6.88
CA LEU A 57 28.93 17.62 -7.78
C LEU A 57 27.65 16.95 -7.24
N ARG A 58 26.53 17.67 -7.28
CA ARG A 58 25.16 17.20 -7.03
C ARG A 58 24.25 17.75 -8.13
N GLY A 59 23.13 17.09 -8.41
CA GLY A 59 22.04 17.65 -9.23
C GLY A 59 20.94 18.22 -8.33
N VAL A 60 20.23 19.25 -8.78
CA VAL A 60 18.98 19.71 -8.14
C VAL A 60 17.77 19.08 -8.81
N VAL A 61 17.00 18.32 -8.05
CA VAL A 61 15.79 17.62 -8.48
C VAL A 61 14.58 18.50 -8.20
N VAL A 62 13.76 18.78 -9.22
CA VAL A 62 12.67 19.76 -9.17
C VAL A 62 11.31 19.06 -9.29
N GLU A 63 10.43 19.23 -8.31
CA GLU A 63 9.07 18.68 -8.38
C GLU A 63 8.18 19.41 -9.40
N HIS A 64 7.52 18.63 -10.27
CA HIS A 64 6.50 19.08 -11.22
C HIS A 64 5.12 19.05 -10.57
N ASP A 65 4.27 20.06 -10.80
CA ASP A 65 2.87 20.02 -10.37
C ASP A 65 2.03 19.10 -11.28
N PRO A 66 1.56 17.93 -10.80
CA PRO A 66 0.75 17.02 -11.60
C PRO A 66 -0.67 17.57 -11.89
N SER A 67 -1.04 18.73 -11.35
CA SER A 67 -2.29 19.43 -11.66
C SER A 67 -2.24 20.18 -13.00
N ASP A 68 -1.07 20.65 -13.45
CA ASP A 68 -0.86 21.26 -14.78
C ASP A 68 0.17 20.48 -15.65
N PRO A 69 -0.27 19.42 -16.33
CA PRO A 69 0.57 18.63 -17.24
C PRO A 69 0.96 19.36 -18.54
N SER A 70 0.65 20.66 -18.69
CA SER A 70 1.20 21.48 -19.79
C SER A 70 2.61 22.00 -19.47
N THR A 71 2.98 22.07 -18.20
CA THR A 71 4.32 22.45 -17.74
C THR A 71 5.32 21.28 -17.89
N SER A 72 5.60 20.90 -19.13
CA SER A 72 6.64 19.92 -19.43
C SER A 72 7.96 20.38 -18.81
N VAL A 73 8.45 19.61 -17.84
CA VAL A 73 9.82 19.68 -17.35
C VAL A 73 10.74 19.59 -18.58
N ARG A 74 11.56 20.63 -18.77
CA ARG A 74 12.54 20.70 -19.86
C ARG A 74 13.81 19.97 -19.42
N PRO A 75 14.65 19.43 -20.34
CA PRO A 75 15.97 18.92 -19.98
C PRO A 75 16.82 19.95 -19.21
N GLU A 76 16.56 21.24 -19.47
CA GLU A 76 17.11 22.43 -18.81
C GLU A 76 16.77 22.56 -17.30
N SER A 77 15.92 21.70 -16.71
CA SER A 77 15.35 21.93 -15.37
C SER A 77 16.22 21.48 -14.20
N VAL A 78 17.15 20.55 -14.42
CA VAL A 78 18.04 20.02 -13.38
C VAL A 78 19.25 20.95 -13.30
N GLU A 79 19.14 22.01 -12.51
CA GLU A 79 20.28 22.88 -12.17
C GLU A 79 21.36 22.04 -11.46
N PRO A 80 22.54 21.80 -12.05
CA PRO A 80 23.62 21.12 -11.37
C PRO A 80 24.42 22.10 -10.49
N VAL A 81 24.99 21.58 -9.42
CA VAL A 81 25.60 22.39 -8.36
C VAL A 81 26.81 21.69 -7.76
N VAL A 82 27.90 22.42 -7.52
CA VAL A 82 29.02 21.90 -6.73
C VAL A 82 28.91 22.41 -5.30
N VAL A 83 29.02 21.50 -4.32
CA VAL A 83 29.06 21.84 -2.90
C VAL A 83 30.51 22.12 -2.51
N THR A 84 30.85 23.35 -2.11
CA THR A 84 32.22 23.78 -1.70
C THR A 84 32.60 23.26 -0.30
N ALA A 85 33.87 23.43 0.10
CA ALA A 85 34.43 22.82 1.33
C ALA A 85 33.84 23.34 2.64
N ASP A 86 33.28 24.54 2.60
CA ASP A 86 32.53 25.26 3.62
C ASP A 86 31.00 25.00 3.54
N GLY A 87 30.54 24.25 2.53
CA GLY A 87 29.13 23.87 2.34
C GLY A 87 28.32 24.79 1.42
N LEU A 88 28.95 25.71 0.69
CA LEU A 88 28.28 26.59 -0.26
C LEU A 88 27.84 25.83 -1.52
N HIS A 89 26.65 26.13 -2.01
CA HIS A 89 26.08 25.63 -3.25
C HIS A 89 26.38 26.60 -4.40
N VAL A 90 27.30 26.22 -5.29
CA VAL A 90 27.72 27.02 -6.45
C VAL A 90 27.16 26.39 -7.74
N PRO A 91 26.31 27.09 -8.50
CA PRO A 91 25.71 26.57 -9.73
C PRO A 91 26.74 26.36 -10.84
N VAL A 92 26.53 25.32 -11.66
CA VAL A 92 27.32 25.03 -12.86
C VAL A 92 26.42 24.78 -14.07
N SER A 93 26.89 25.12 -15.25
CA SER A 93 26.37 24.64 -16.54
C SER A 93 27.23 23.49 -17.05
N PHE A 94 26.66 22.64 -17.90
CA PHE A 94 27.40 21.63 -18.65
C PHE A 94 26.97 21.66 -20.11
N ASP A 95 27.92 21.51 -21.03
CA ASP A 95 27.64 20.95 -22.34
C ASP A 95 27.75 19.42 -22.25
N VAL A 96 26.61 18.73 -22.29
CA VAL A 96 26.55 17.27 -22.41
C VAL A 96 25.52 16.87 -23.47
N GLU A 97 25.99 16.40 -24.62
CA GLU A 97 25.13 15.67 -25.56
C GLU A 97 24.85 14.26 -25.00
N GLU A 98 23.65 14.10 -24.42
CA GLU A 98 23.10 12.85 -23.86
C GLU A 98 23.81 12.26 -22.62
N VAL A 99 23.24 11.17 -22.08
CA VAL A 99 23.60 10.62 -20.76
C VAL A 99 24.94 9.87 -20.83
N ALA A 100 26.00 10.54 -20.39
CA ALA A 100 27.35 9.99 -20.36
C ALA A 100 27.48 8.75 -19.43
N PRO A 101 28.18 7.67 -19.85
CA PRO A 101 28.48 6.52 -18.99
C PRO A 101 29.26 6.86 -17.71
N ALA A 102 29.10 6.02 -16.68
CA ALA A 102 29.85 6.16 -15.43
C ALA A 102 31.36 6.09 -15.67
N GLY A 103 32.07 7.17 -15.32
CA GLY A 103 33.52 7.32 -15.53
C GLY A 103 33.91 8.09 -16.81
N SER A 104 32.95 8.56 -17.61
CA SER A 104 33.22 9.53 -18.68
C SER A 104 33.71 10.88 -18.12
N PRO A 105 34.53 11.64 -18.88
CA PRO A 105 34.78 13.04 -18.58
C PRO A 105 33.50 13.86 -18.79
N VAL A 106 33.32 14.92 -18.00
CA VAL A 106 32.27 15.93 -18.18
C VAL A 106 32.92 17.30 -17.96
N VAL A 107 32.69 18.22 -18.90
CA VAL A 107 33.16 19.62 -18.85
C VAL A 107 32.07 20.48 -18.22
N ALA A 108 32.44 21.31 -17.26
CA ALA A 108 31.51 22.13 -16.47
C ALA A 108 32.00 23.57 -16.42
N GLU A 109 31.09 24.51 -16.66
CA GLU A 109 31.33 25.94 -16.50
C GLU A 109 30.66 26.44 -15.21
N LEU A 110 31.28 27.40 -14.53
CA LEU A 110 30.71 28.03 -13.34
C LEU A 110 29.73 29.13 -13.77
N VAL A 111 28.50 29.10 -13.26
CA VAL A 111 27.53 30.17 -13.55
C VAL A 111 27.84 31.37 -12.65
N ASP A 112 28.08 32.52 -13.29
CA ASP A 112 28.51 33.75 -12.62
C ASP A 112 27.47 34.31 -11.63
N GLY A 113 27.96 35.01 -10.60
CA GLY A 113 27.17 35.74 -9.61
C GLY A 113 27.55 35.48 -8.14
N PRO A 114 26.72 35.93 -7.17
CA PRO A 114 27.10 36.05 -5.76
C PRO A 114 27.53 34.76 -5.03
N ALA A 115 27.15 33.58 -5.53
CA ALA A 115 27.62 32.30 -5.02
C ALA A 115 29.03 31.96 -5.52
N LEU A 116 29.37 32.33 -6.75
CA LEU A 116 30.73 32.28 -7.28
C LEU A 116 31.59 33.28 -6.51
N ASP A 117 31.20 34.56 -6.43
CA ASP A 117 31.90 35.61 -5.67
C ASP A 117 32.28 35.15 -4.25
N SER A 118 31.32 34.54 -3.55
CA SER A 118 31.51 34.05 -2.18
C SER A 118 32.48 32.86 -2.09
N ALA A 119 32.50 31.99 -3.10
CA ALA A 119 33.42 30.85 -3.18
C ALA A 119 34.85 31.25 -3.60
N LEU A 120 35.02 32.37 -4.31
CA LEU A 120 36.33 32.90 -4.71
C LEU A 120 36.98 33.79 -3.63
N ALA A 121 36.24 34.18 -2.59
CA ALA A 121 36.64 35.14 -1.57
C ALA A 121 37.70 34.64 -0.57
N GLY A 122 38.93 34.37 -1.03
CA GLY A 122 40.08 34.11 -0.15
C GLY A 122 41.36 33.54 -0.78
N GLU A 123 41.33 33.09 -2.03
CA GLU A 123 42.47 32.44 -2.68
C GLU A 123 43.26 33.40 -3.60
N PRO A 124 44.61 33.32 -3.66
CA PRO A 124 45.44 34.27 -4.41
C PRO A 124 45.68 33.89 -5.88
N GLU A 125 45.97 34.92 -6.70
CA GLU A 125 46.38 34.85 -8.11
C GLU A 125 47.58 33.90 -8.35
N GLN A 126 47.31 32.64 -8.67
CA GLN A 126 48.26 31.64 -9.16
C GLN A 126 47.55 30.73 -10.18
N PRO A 127 48.24 30.24 -11.23
CA PRO A 127 47.61 29.45 -12.28
C PRO A 127 47.13 28.10 -11.75
N VAL A 128 45.81 27.86 -11.80
CA VAL A 128 45.24 26.58 -11.36
C VAL A 128 44.09 26.12 -12.26
N GLU A 129 44.37 25.03 -12.94
CA GLU A 129 43.53 24.31 -13.90
C GLU A 129 42.20 23.78 -13.30
N VAL A 130 41.11 23.94 -14.06
CA VAL A 130 39.76 23.46 -13.70
C VAL A 130 39.76 21.93 -13.61
N ALA A 131 39.20 21.41 -12.52
CA ALA A 131 39.28 19.99 -12.22
C ALA A 131 38.06 19.22 -12.75
N THR A 132 38.31 18.18 -13.54
CA THR A 132 37.32 17.18 -13.97
C THR A 132 36.47 16.68 -12.79
N ALA A 133 35.14 16.75 -12.91
CA ALA A 133 34.24 16.05 -11.98
C ALA A 133 34.24 14.55 -12.30
N SER A 134 34.45 13.69 -11.29
CA SER A 134 34.48 12.24 -11.48
C SER A 134 33.27 11.55 -10.84
N PHE A 135 32.50 10.84 -11.66
CA PHE A 135 31.38 10.00 -11.19
C PHE A 135 31.92 8.69 -10.60
N THR A 136 32.11 8.64 -9.29
CA THR A 136 32.39 7.38 -8.59
C THR A 136 31.10 6.58 -8.41
N THR A 137 31.08 5.34 -8.90
CA THR A 137 30.00 4.38 -8.59
C THR A 137 29.87 4.17 -7.07
N ALA A 138 28.63 4.10 -6.56
CA ALA A 138 28.35 4.04 -5.14
C ALA A 138 29.17 2.96 -4.40
N SER A 139 29.88 3.38 -3.34
CA SER A 139 30.63 2.48 -2.46
C SER A 139 29.69 1.74 -1.49
N ALA A 140 30.15 0.62 -0.94
CA ALA A 140 29.35 -0.22 -0.05
C ALA A 140 28.85 0.55 1.18
N ALA A 141 27.56 0.40 1.48
CA ALA A 141 26.83 1.25 2.42
C ALA A 141 27.47 1.33 3.83
N THR A 142 28.03 2.50 4.14
CA THR A 142 28.46 2.88 5.49
C THR A 142 27.40 3.81 6.08
N THR A 143 26.34 3.25 6.66
CA THR A 143 25.21 4.03 7.17
C THR A 143 25.61 4.91 8.36
N VAL A 144 25.32 6.21 8.28
CA VAL A 144 25.71 7.22 9.28
C VAL A 144 24.48 7.80 10.00
N PRO A 145 24.61 8.33 11.24
CA PRO A 145 23.52 9.05 11.89
C PRO A 145 23.11 10.33 11.13
N HIS A 146 21.88 10.38 10.64
CA HIS A 146 21.35 11.53 9.90
C HIS A 146 20.83 12.63 10.84
N ARG A 147 21.14 13.88 10.49
CA ARG A 147 20.89 15.09 11.27
C ARG A 147 20.27 16.19 10.39
N ALA A 148 19.01 16.51 10.63
CA ALA A 148 18.31 17.61 9.97
C ALA A 148 18.50 18.93 10.73
N TYR A 149 18.88 19.98 10.00
CA TYR A 149 19.05 21.34 10.47
C TYR A 149 17.94 22.19 9.83
N LEU A 150 16.92 22.54 10.63
CA LEU A 150 15.66 23.10 10.13
C LEU A 150 15.72 24.63 10.04
N ALA A 151 15.82 25.15 8.83
CA ALA A 151 15.73 26.56 8.51
C ALA A 151 14.29 26.92 8.15
N ILE A 152 13.63 27.79 8.92
CA ILE A 152 12.25 28.23 8.65
C ILE A 152 12.27 29.68 8.17
N VAL A 153 11.87 29.89 6.92
CA VAL A 153 11.73 31.23 6.32
C VAL A 153 10.45 31.86 6.85
N ALA A 154 10.54 33.10 7.32
CA ALA A 154 9.45 33.80 8.04
C ALA A 154 8.84 34.98 7.26
N ASN A 155 9.28 35.21 6.03
CA ASN A 155 8.82 36.26 5.12
C ASN A 155 8.35 35.73 3.75
N SER A 156 8.23 34.41 3.58
CA SER A 156 7.37 33.78 2.56
C SER A 156 5.91 33.84 3.03
N ASP A 157 5.45 35.07 3.23
CA ASP A 157 4.18 35.49 3.80
C ASP A 157 3.60 34.62 4.96
N SER A 158 2.29 34.70 5.18
CA SER A 158 1.70 34.48 6.51
C SER A 158 1.30 33.04 6.86
N SER A 159 1.53 32.06 5.97
CA SER A 159 1.00 30.70 6.14
C SER A 159 1.92 29.73 6.90
N VAL A 160 3.24 29.95 6.91
CA VAL A 160 4.23 29.06 7.54
C VAL A 160 3.93 28.84 9.03
N ALA A 161 3.44 27.63 9.38
CA ALA A 161 2.96 27.32 10.72
C ALA A 161 4.02 27.56 11.81
N ALA A 162 3.57 27.74 13.07
CA ALA A 162 4.44 28.00 14.20
C ALA A 162 5.55 26.93 14.35
N THR A 163 6.74 27.34 14.80
CA THR A 163 7.96 26.50 14.79
C THR A 163 7.75 25.10 15.40
N ALA A 164 7.06 24.97 16.53
CA ALA A 164 6.78 23.68 17.14
C ALA A 164 5.91 22.73 16.26
N THR A 165 5.05 23.29 15.40
CA THR A 165 4.28 22.52 14.41
C THR A 165 5.19 21.98 13.31
N VAL A 166 6.04 22.83 12.73
CA VAL A 166 7.00 22.44 11.68
C VAL A 166 8.00 21.41 12.21
N GLU A 167 8.53 21.62 13.42
CA GLU A 167 9.41 20.66 14.10
C GLU A 167 8.75 19.30 14.35
N SER A 168 7.46 19.27 14.68
CA SER A 168 6.68 18.04 14.91
C SER A 168 6.40 17.28 13.60
N ARG A 169 6.08 18.02 12.52
CA ARG A 169 5.91 17.43 11.18
C ARG A 169 7.24 16.90 10.64
N LEU A 170 8.34 17.64 10.79
CA LEU A 170 9.70 17.19 10.46
C LEU A 170 10.08 15.92 11.23
N ALA A 171 9.85 15.88 12.54
CA ALA A 171 10.11 14.69 13.35
C ALA A 171 9.31 13.45 12.86
N THR A 172 8.13 13.65 12.28
CA THR A 172 7.31 12.56 11.73
C THR A 172 7.91 12.01 10.42
N GLY A 173 8.35 12.87 9.50
CA GLY A 173 9.03 12.47 8.26
C GLY A 173 10.38 11.79 8.51
N LEU A 174 11.18 12.34 9.43
CA LEU A 174 12.44 11.72 9.87
C LEU A 174 12.20 10.36 10.55
N GLN A 175 11.14 10.21 11.35
CA GLN A 175 10.79 8.92 11.95
C GLN A 175 10.36 7.88 10.91
N TRP A 176 9.77 8.29 9.77
CA TRP A 176 9.54 7.38 8.64
C TRP A 176 10.86 6.86 8.06
N TRP A 177 11.81 7.75 7.75
CA TRP A 177 13.14 7.38 7.23
C TRP A 177 13.92 6.48 8.20
N ALA A 178 13.85 6.76 9.51
CA ALA A 178 14.43 5.90 10.54
C ALA A 178 13.76 4.51 10.61
N THR A 179 12.47 4.41 10.27
CA THR A 179 11.72 3.14 10.25
C THR A 179 12.00 2.33 8.98
N GLU A 180 12.27 2.98 7.84
CA GLU A 180 12.69 2.28 6.62
C GLU A 180 14.16 1.83 6.69
N SER A 181 15.06 2.72 7.05
CA SER A 181 16.51 2.45 7.03
C SER A 181 17.00 1.63 8.24
N GLY A 182 16.34 1.76 9.40
CA GLY A 182 16.89 1.30 10.68
C GLY A 182 18.02 2.20 11.23
N VAL A 183 18.33 3.30 10.54
CA VAL A 183 19.35 4.29 10.90
C VAL A 183 18.69 5.44 11.66
N SER A 184 19.40 6.12 12.56
CA SER A 184 18.84 7.27 13.28
C SER A 184 18.74 8.51 12.38
N PHE A 185 17.51 8.96 12.11
CA PHE A 185 17.24 10.29 11.54
C PHE A 185 16.71 11.20 12.65
N THR A 186 17.36 12.35 12.87
CA THR A 186 17.07 13.23 14.01
C THR A 186 17.15 14.70 13.62
N ARG A 187 16.38 15.56 14.29
CA ARG A 187 16.55 17.02 14.18
C ARG A 187 17.65 17.48 15.12
N ALA A 188 18.70 18.11 14.58
CA ALA A 188 19.86 18.59 15.34
C ALA A 188 19.68 20.03 15.83
N ALA A 189 19.11 20.91 14.98
CA ALA A 189 18.86 22.32 15.33
C ALA A 189 17.67 22.89 14.55
N THR A 190 17.22 24.08 14.95
CA THR A 190 16.24 24.88 14.23
C THR A 190 16.59 26.36 14.30
N SER A 191 16.38 27.08 13.21
CA SER A 191 16.45 28.54 13.15
C SER A 191 15.25 29.06 12.35
N ARG A 192 14.55 30.07 12.86
CA ARG A 192 13.52 30.82 12.10
C ARG A 192 14.06 32.22 11.83
N TYR A 193 14.04 32.65 10.59
CA TYR A 193 14.60 33.93 10.15
C TYR A 193 13.80 34.53 8.98
N SER A 194 13.92 35.84 8.77
CA SER A 194 13.46 36.48 7.53
C SER A 194 14.61 36.50 6.52
N SER A 195 14.37 35.97 5.32
CA SER A 195 15.32 35.97 4.21
C SER A 195 15.63 37.40 3.74
N GLY A 196 16.91 37.64 3.44
CA GLY A 196 17.39 38.85 2.78
C GLY A 196 17.29 38.84 1.25
N LEU A 197 16.84 37.75 0.63
CA LEU A 197 16.73 37.61 -0.82
C LEU A 197 15.59 38.48 -1.37
N ALA A 198 15.82 39.10 -2.54
CA ALA A 198 14.94 40.13 -3.09
C ALA A 198 13.77 39.52 -3.90
N ALA A 199 12.54 39.86 -3.53
CA ALA A 199 11.33 39.32 -4.13
C ALA A 199 11.20 39.64 -5.64
N GLY A 200 11.52 38.66 -6.49
CA GLY A 200 11.63 38.86 -7.95
C GLY A 200 11.28 37.63 -8.81
N GLY A 201 10.05 37.13 -8.71
CA GLY A 201 9.48 36.14 -9.63
C GLY A 201 9.76 34.67 -9.28
N THR A 202 8.73 33.81 -9.41
CA THR A 202 8.71 32.36 -9.03
C THR A 202 9.03 32.07 -7.55
N ARG A 203 8.49 30.98 -6.98
CA ARG A 203 8.82 30.48 -5.62
C ARG A 203 8.83 31.59 -4.54
N CYS A 204 7.73 32.31 -4.39
CA CYS A 204 7.59 33.48 -3.49
C CYS A 204 8.56 34.66 -3.75
N GLY A 205 9.37 34.63 -4.80
CA GLY A 205 10.48 35.56 -5.01
C GLY A 205 11.69 35.27 -4.13
N LEU A 206 11.84 34.05 -3.60
CA LEU A 206 13.02 33.62 -2.82
C LEU A 206 14.25 33.27 -3.68
N GLY A 207 14.17 33.45 -5.00
CA GLY A 207 15.28 33.23 -5.94
C GLY A 207 15.52 31.76 -6.30
N SER A 208 16.76 31.44 -6.68
CA SER A 208 17.16 30.07 -7.00
C SER A 208 17.34 29.22 -5.72
N PRO A 209 17.24 27.88 -5.81
CA PRO A 209 17.35 26.99 -4.64
C PRO A 209 18.71 27.16 -3.96
N ASN A 210 19.75 27.28 -4.78
CA ASN A 210 21.14 27.47 -4.36
C ASN A 210 21.32 28.74 -3.52
N ALA A 211 20.73 29.88 -3.92
CA ALA A 211 20.79 31.12 -3.16
C ALA A 211 20.09 30.99 -1.79
N LEU A 212 18.91 30.37 -1.76
CA LEU A 212 18.14 30.15 -0.54
C LEU A 212 18.84 29.18 0.43
N TRP A 213 19.42 28.09 -0.09
CA TRP A 213 20.21 27.14 0.70
C TRP A 213 21.48 27.78 1.26
N ASN A 214 22.17 28.63 0.50
CA ASN A 214 23.35 29.34 0.99
C ASN A 214 23.01 30.29 2.15
N GLU A 215 21.91 31.03 2.07
CA GLU A 215 21.44 31.89 3.18
C GLU A 215 20.97 31.07 4.39
N ALA A 216 20.35 29.91 4.16
CA ALA A 216 19.89 29.01 5.22
C ALA A 216 21.07 28.30 5.93
N ALA A 217 22.12 27.92 5.21
CA ALA A 217 23.33 27.31 5.76
C ALA A 217 24.06 28.25 6.73
N GLN A 218 24.10 29.56 6.43
CA GLN A 218 24.66 30.60 7.32
C GLN A 218 23.95 30.68 8.69
N ARG A 219 22.75 30.11 8.84
CA ARG A 219 22.05 30.01 10.13
C ARG A 219 22.60 28.88 11.02
N PHE A 220 23.50 28.04 10.50
CA PHE A 220 24.16 26.93 11.19
C PHE A 220 25.69 26.92 10.95
N PRO A 221 26.42 28.02 11.28
CA PRO A 221 27.81 28.26 10.83
C PRO A 221 28.89 27.34 11.43
N THR A 222 28.50 26.27 12.12
CA THR A 222 29.39 25.23 12.65
C THR A 222 29.07 23.85 12.06
N VAL A 223 28.35 23.81 10.93
CA VAL A 223 27.83 22.59 10.31
C VAL A 223 28.33 22.52 8.88
N ASP A 224 29.20 21.55 8.61
CA ASP A 224 29.53 21.13 7.26
C ASP A 224 28.33 20.34 6.69
N PHE A 225 27.72 20.84 5.61
CA PHE A 225 26.61 20.17 4.91
C PHE A 225 27.06 19.17 3.84
N ARG A 226 28.37 19.06 3.55
CA ARG A 226 28.94 17.90 2.85
C ARG A 226 29.05 16.68 3.77
N ALA A 227 29.22 16.90 5.07
CA ALA A 227 29.52 15.84 6.01
C ALA A 227 28.40 14.77 6.02
N PRO A 228 28.75 13.46 5.93
CA PRO A 228 27.78 12.37 5.85
C PRO A 228 26.60 12.48 6.83
N GLY A 229 25.38 12.40 6.28
CA GLY A 229 24.11 12.46 6.99
C GLY A 229 23.64 13.84 7.45
N ASN A 230 24.33 14.95 7.16
CA ASN A 230 23.83 16.28 7.51
C ASN A 230 22.87 16.82 6.44
N HIS A 231 21.62 17.09 6.81
CA HIS A 231 20.59 17.62 5.92
C HIS A 231 20.24 19.06 6.29
N LEU A 232 20.37 20.00 5.35
CA LEU A 232 19.79 21.33 5.45
C LEU A 232 18.32 21.25 5.00
N VAL A 233 17.38 21.47 5.93
CA VAL A 233 15.95 21.40 5.64
C VAL A 233 15.38 22.82 5.70
N VAL A 234 15.18 23.44 4.54
CA VAL A 234 14.54 24.76 4.43
C VAL A 234 13.02 24.58 4.32
N VAL A 235 12.26 25.44 4.99
CA VAL A 235 10.78 25.45 4.96
C VAL A 235 10.27 26.84 4.60
N VAL A 236 9.38 26.88 3.61
CA VAL A 236 8.80 28.08 2.99
C VAL A 236 7.26 28.00 2.97
N GLY A 237 6.59 29.11 2.66
CA GLY A 237 5.13 29.22 2.62
C GLY A 237 4.47 28.35 1.55
N ASP A 238 3.16 28.10 1.72
CA ASP A 238 2.33 27.34 0.75
C ASP A 238 1.93 28.16 -0.49
N ASP A 239 2.34 29.42 -0.55
CA ASP A 239 2.31 30.34 -1.69
C ASP A 239 3.54 30.21 -2.61
N CYS A 240 4.53 29.37 -2.25
CA CYS A 240 5.71 29.15 -3.08
C CYS A 240 5.49 27.94 -4.02
N ASP A 241 5.33 28.21 -5.33
CA ASP A 241 5.02 27.19 -6.35
C ASP A 241 5.91 25.93 -6.26
N GLY A 242 5.27 24.75 -6.26
CA GLY A 242 5.89 23.43 -6.06
C GLY A 242 5.68 22.88 -4.63
N THR A 243 5.87 21.57 -4.44
CA THR A 243 5.79 20.94 -3.10
C THR A 243 7.16 20.82 -2.43
N GLY A 244 8.22 20.59 -3.20
CA GLY A 244 9.60 20.46 -2.74
C GLY A 244 10.64 20.66 -3.86
N ILE A 245 11.91 20.69 -3.46
CA ILE A 245 13.09 20.68 -4.32
C ILE A 245 14.33 20.28 -3.52
N GLY A 246 15.20 19.44 -4.06
CA GLY A 246 16.30 18.84 -3.28
C GLY A 246 17.55 18.44 -4.06
N THR A 247 18.68 18.37 -3.37
CA THR A 247 19.95 17.89 -3.96
C THR A 247 19.99 16.36 -4.01
N LEU A 248 20.37 15.80 -5.17
CA LEU A 248 20.54 14.36 -5.38
C LEU A 248 21.89 13.86 -4.80
N GLY A 249 21.82 12.97 -3.81
CA GLY A 249 22.94 12.22 -3.25
C GLY A 249 23.36 11.03 -4.12
N GLY A 250 24.17 10.10 -3.57
CA GLY A 250 24.53 8.85 -4.24
C GLY A 250 24.49 7.61 -3.34
N SER A 251 24.08 7.75 -2.07
CA SER A 251 24.12 6.69 -1.07
C SER A 251 23.34 7.02 0.22
N MET A 252 23.01 5.99 1.01
CA MET A 252 22.57 6.11 2.41
C MET A 252 23.60 6.72 3.38
N SER A 253 24.76 7.17 2.91
CA SER A 253 25.69 7.95 3.74
C SER A 253 25.59 9.45 3.49
N ASP A 254 24.94 9.87 2.39
CA ASP A 254 24.88 11.26 1.99
C ASP A 254 23.96 12.11 2.88
N GLY A 255 24.34 13.38 2.97
CA GLY A 255 23.48 14.49 3.36
C GLY A 255 23.14 15.35 2.13
N GLY A 256 22.60 16.54 2.35
CA GLY A 256 22.26 17.45 1.27
C GLY A 256 21.41 18.63 1.72
N ALA A 257 20.80 19.31 0.77
CA ALA A 257 19.81 20.36 1.01
C ALA A 257 18.46 20.00 0.39
N VAL A 258 17.39 20.47 1.03
CA VAL A 258 16.00 20.41 0.54
C VAL A 258 15.28 21.70 0.91
N THR A 259 14.34 22.13 0.07
CA THR A 259 13.33 23.15 0.41
C THR A 259 11.95 22.52 0.36
N LEU A 260 11.12 22.81 1.35
CA LEU A 260 9.80 22.21 1.56
C LEU A 260 8.71 23.28 1.71
N THR A 261 7.62 23.12 0.96
CA THR A 261 6.42 23.97 1.03
C THR A 261 5.54 23.53 2.22
N GLU A 262 5.16 24.44 3.15
CA GLU A 262 4.51 24.13 4.46
C GLU A 262 3.04 23.63 4.37
N SER A 263 2.75 22.64 3.51
CA SER A 263 1.39 22.15 3.29
C SER A 263 0.96 21.11 4.32
N ALA A 264 0.00 21.47 5.17
CA ALA A 264 -0.53 20.65 6.26
C ALA A 264 -1.07 19.27 5.87
N GLY A 265 -1.36 19.02 4.59
CA GLY A 265 -1.84 17.74 4.08
C GLY A 265 -0.74 16.76 3.65
N VAL A 266 0.38 17.25 3.10
CA VAL A 266 1.39 16.42 2.40
C VAL A 266 2.80 16.49 2.99
N PHE A 267 3.13 17.52 3.78
CA PHE A 267 4.49 17.83 4.25
C PHE A 267 5.28 16.63 4.80
N THR A 268 4.65 15.73 5.56
CA THR A 268 5.28 14.49 6.09
C THR A 268 5.79 13.56 4.99
N ALA A 269 5.08 13.47 3.87
CA ALA A 269 5.46 12.65 2.72
C ALA A 269 6.43 13.40 1.79
N THR A 270 6.30 14.72 1.64
CA THR A 270 7.31 15.56 0.97
C THR A 270 8.69 15.44 1.66
N ILE A 271 8.76 15.48 2.99
CA ILE A 271 10.01 15.20 3.74
C ILE A 271 10.59 13.84 3.37
N ALA A 272 9.74 12.81 3.23
CA ALA A 272 10.20 11.47 2.91
C ALA A 272 10.76 11.38 1.48
N HIS A 273 10.13 12.07 0.53
CA HIS A 273 10.57 12.18 -0.87
C HIS A 273 11.92 12.92 -0.98
N GLU A 274 11.97 14.13 -0.42
CA GLU A 274 13.10 15.06 -0.57
C GLU A 274 14.36 14.60 0.18
N VAL A 275 14.20 14.03 1.37
CA VAL A 275 15.31 13.34 2.06
C VAL A 275 15.72 12.07 1.29
N GLY A 276 14.81 11.48 0.49
CA GLY A 276 15.11 10.45 -0.49
C GLY A 276 16.10 10.89 -1.56
N HIS A 277 15.90 12.08 -2.16
CA HIS A 277 16.89 12.66 -3.08
C HIS A 277 18.25 12.82 -2.40
N ASN A 278 18.29 13.37 -1.18
CA ASN A 278 19.55 13.53 -0.44
C ASN A 278 20.30 12.21 -0.18
N VAL A 279 19.63 11.05 -0.12
CA VAL A 279 20.27 9.72 0.00
C VAL A 279 20.45 8.99 -1.34
N GLY A 280 20.19 9.66 -2.46
CA GLY A 280 20.45 9.16 -3.82
C GLY A 280 19.28 8.50 -4.53
N LEU A 281 18.03 8.75 -4.12
CA LEU A 281 16.85 8.26 -4.84
C LEU A 281 16.35 9.23 -5.90
N GLU A 282 16.00 8.68 -7.07
CA GLU A 282 15.32 9.37 -8.17
C GLU A 282 13.86 8.91 -8.30
N HIS A 283 13.07 9.58 -9.15
CA HIS A 283 11.61 9.42 -9.22
C HIS A 283 11.12 8.01 -9.60
N ALA A 284 9.92 7.70 -9.09
CA ALA A 284 9.15 6.51 -9.39
C ALA A 284 8.07 6.83 -10.44
N ASN A 285 8.24 6.27 -11.62
CA ASN A 285 7.59 6.68 -12.86
C ASN A 285 6.60 5.62 -13.34
N LEU A 286 5.48 6.01 -13.96
CA LEU A 286 4.59 5.06 -14.65
C LEU A 286 5.03 4.91 -16.11
N GLY A 287 5.72 3.82 -16.42
CA GLY A 287 6.33 3.65 -17.74
C GLY A 287 7.38 4.74 -17.98
N ALA A 288 7.14 5.61 -18.96
CA ALA A 288 7.99 6.76 -19.26
C ALA A 288 7.45 8.10 -18.70
N VAL A 289 6.39 8.08 -17.87
CA VAL A 289 5.79 9.32 -17.33
C VAL A 289 6.22 9.49 -15.88
N GLU A 290 6.93 10.58 -15.61
CA GLU A 290 7.60 10.88 -14.34
C GLU A 290 6.62 11.01 -13.17
N TYR A 291 7.03 10.67 -11.94
CA TYR A 291 6.22 10.66 -10.71
C TYR A 291 4.98 9.76 -10.67
N TRP A 292 4.44 9.25 -11.79
CA TRP A 292 3.12 8.59 -11.81
C TRP A 292 3.03 7.21 -11.10
N ASP A 293 4.00 6.81 -10.28
CA ASP A 293 3.80 5.73 -9.30
C ASP A 293 3.08 6.24 -8.02
N LEU A 294 1.86 5.75 -7.78
CA LEU A 294 1.05 6.08 -6.59
C LEU A 294 1.18 5.03 -5.45
N TYR A 295 2.05 4.03 -5.61
CA TYR A 295 2.51 3.13 -4.55
C TYR A 295 3.80 3.68 -3.91
N SER A 296 4.72 4.22 -4.70
CA SER A 296 6.05 4.65 -4.22
C SER A 296 6.05 6.02 -3.55
N PRO A 297 6.76 6.20 -2.41
CA PRO A 297 7.02 7.52 -1.83
C PRO A 297 7.94 8.39 -2.71
N MET A 298 8.69 7.82 -3.66
CA MET A 298 9.44 8.56 -4.68
C MET A 298 8.59 8.92 -5.91
N GLY A 299 7.26 8.75 -5.82
CA GLY A 299 6.30 9.20 -6.80
C GLY A 299 5.11 9.90 -6.14
N LEU A 300 4.02 10.04 -6.89
CA LEU A 300 2.78 10.73 -6.54
C LEU A 300 2.06 10.21 -5.28
N ALA A 301 2.53 9.13 -4.65
CA ALA A 301 2.04 8.71 -3.32
C ALA A 301 2.26 9.79 -2.25
N VAL A 302 3.16 10.77 -2.47
CA VAL A 302 3.33 11.96 -1.62
C VAL A 302 2.06 12.78 -1.42
N GLN A 303 1.12 12.74 -2.37
CA GLN A 303 -0.18 13.41 -2.28
C GLN A 303 -1.23 12.61 -1.47
N GLY A 304 -0.83 11.48 -0.87
CA GLY A 304 -1.65 10.72 0.07
C GLY A 304 -1.75 11.36 1.47
N THR A 305 -2.58 10.77 2.34
CA THR A 305 -2.73 11.21 3.74
C THR A 305 -1.60 10.74 4.68
N GLY A 306 -0.51 10.26 4.11
CA GLY A 306 0.66 9.71 4.80
C GLY A 306 1.51 8.85 3.88
N THR A 307 2.81 8.81 4.14
CA THR A 307 3.82 8.14 3.32
C THR A 307 3.59 6.62 3.27
N THR A 308 3.63 6.05 2.06
CA THR A 308 3.61 4.60 1.83
C THR A 308 4.91 3.93 2.30
N ALA A 309 5.01 2.60 2.18
CA ALA A 309 6.28 1.91 2.38
C ALA A 309 7.25 2.15 1.20
N LEU A 310 8.54 2.27 1.51
CA LEU A 310 9.61 2.30 0.50
C LEU A 310 9.67 0.97 -0.27
N ASP A 311 9.78 1.09 -1.59
CA ASP A 311 9.67 0.01 -2.57
C ASP A 311 10.89 -0.90 -2.59
N SER A 312 10.76 -2.07 -3.19
CA SER A 312 11.82 -3.08 -3.20
C SER A 312 13.03 -2.65 -4.01
N GLU A 313 12.85 -1.96 -5.14
CA GLU A 313 13.92 -1.33 -5.93
C GLU A 313 14.84 -0.44 -5.08
N TYR A 314 14.27 0.55 -4.40
CA TYR A 314 15.02 1.54 -3.64
C TYR A 314 15.64 0.95 -2.38
N ARG A 315 15.03 -0.09 -1.80
CA ARG A 315 15.64 -0.83 -0.69
C ARG A 315 16.78 -1.75 -1.12
N ASP A 316 16.79 -2.22 -2.36
CA ASP A 316 17.89 -2.99 -2.97
C ASP A 316 19.05 -2.03 -3.32
N GLU A 317 18.76 -0.92 -4.00
CA GLU A 317 19.69 0.17 -4.31
C GLU A 317 20.41 0.73 -3.07
N LEU A 318 19.64 1.13 -2.05
CA LEU A 318 20.18 1.75 -0.84
C LEU A 318 20.84 0.73 0.12
N GLY A 319 20.88 -0.56 -0.24
CA GLY A 319 21.41 -1.62 0.63
C GLY A 319 20.59 -1.89 1.89
N LEU A 320 19.34 -1.41 1.94
CA LEU A 320 18.43 -1.52 3.09
C LEU A 320 17.65 -2.85 3.13
N ALA A 321 17.76 -3.68 2.10
CA ALA A 321 17.09 -4.97 2.02
C ALA A 321 17.66 -5.97 3.05
N GLY A 322 16.84 -6.35 4.04
CA GLY A 322 17.23 -7.34 5.04
C GLY A 322 17.48 -8.73 4.45
N ALA A 323 18.23 -9.58 5.16
CA ALA A 323 18.55 -10.93 4.70
C ALA A 323 17.28 -11.76 4.39
N GLY A 324 17.04 -12.07 3.11
CA GLY A 324 15.86 -12.79 2.63
C GLY A 324 14.60 -11.93 2.45
N GLU A 325 14.69 -10.61 2.58
CA GLU A 325 13.63 -9.65 2.27
C GLU A 325 13.35 -9.57 0.77
N ILE A 326 14.42 -9.41 -0.02
CA ILE A 326 14.43 -9.43 -1.47
C ILE A 326 15.28 -10.63 -1.87
N VAL A 327 14.83 -11.41 -2.86
CA VAL A 327 15.55 -12.58 -3.35
C VAL A 327 15.61 -12.53 -4.88
N VAL A 328 16.82 -12.63 -5.42
CA VAL A 328 17.07 -12.69 -6.86
C VAL A 328 16.57 -14.02 -7.43
N VAL A 329 15.85 -13.97 -8.55
CA VAL A 329 15.39 -15.15 -9.31
C VAL A 329 16.42 -15.47 -10.42
N PRO A 330 17.20 -16.57 -10.31
CA PRO A 330 18.28 -16.85 -11.24
C PRO A 330 17.79 -17.10 -12.67
N SER A 331 18.63 -16.76 -13.65
CA SER A 331 18.37 -17.06 -15.06
C SER A 331 18.24 -18.56 -15.32
N GLY A 332 17.38 -18.92 -16.27
CA GLY A 332 17.01 -20.31 -16.56
C GLY A 332 16.08 -20.97 -15.53
N THR A 333 15.56 -20.23 -14.53
CA THR A 333 14.71 -20.79 -13.47
C THR A 333 13.27 -20.26 -13.47
N SER A 334 12.36 -21.04 -12.90
CA SER A 334 11.05 -20.57 -12.44
C SER A 334 10.84 -20.98 -10.98
N THR A 335 10.32 -20.04 -10.18
CA THR A 335 10.11 -20.23 -8.75
C THR A 335 8.76 -19.70 -8.31
N THR A 336 7.98 -20.51 -7.60
CA THR A 336 6.81 -20.04 -6.84
C THR A 336 7.26 -19.57 -5.45
N ARG A 337 6.73 -18.43 -5.00
CA ARG A 337 7.04 -17.77 -3.72
C ARG A 337 5.79 -17.09 -3.17
N THR A 338 5.74 -16.83 -1.88
CA THR A 338 4.69 -16.00 -1.26
C THR A 338 5.32 -14.74 -0.69
N LEU A 339 4.89 -13.60 -1.21
CA LEU A 339 5.30 -12.27 -0.82
C LEU A 339 4.46 -11.80 0.38
N SER A 340 5.15 -11.41 1.44
CA SER A 340 4.61 -10.63 2.56
C SER A 340 4.45 -9.17 2.13
N ALA A 341 3.64 -8.39 2.85
CA ALA A 341 3.35 -7.01 2.46
C ALA A 341 4.64 -6.16 2.43
N ARG A 342 4.83 -5.32 1.41
CA ARG A 342 5.99 -4.40 1.31
C ARG A 342 6.14 -3.51 2.56
N GLY A 343 5.02 -3.04 3.09
CA GLY A 343 4.93 -2.29 4.35
C GLY A 343 4.92 -3.10 5.65
N GLY A 344 5.06 -4.44 5.58
CA GLY A 344 5.27 -5.30 6.74
C GLY A 344 6.74 -5.30 7.21
N SER A 345 7.03 -5.94 8.35
CA SER A 345 8.37 -5.90 8.99
C SER A 345 9.25 -7.14 8.78
N THR A 346 8.69 -8.27 8.34
CA THR A 346 9.41 -9.55 8.21
C THR A 346 8.99 -10.36 6.99
N GLY A 347 9.81 -11.36 6.65
CA GLY A 347 9.57 -12.27 5.53
C GLY A 347 10.06 -11.73 4.19
N LEU A 348 9.92 -12.57 3.15
CA LEU A 348 10.13 -12.19 1.75
C LEU A 348 9.08 -11.13 1.37
N ARG A 349 9.52 -9.93 1.01
CA ARG A 349 8.68 -8.78 0.65
C ARG A 349 8.82 -8.41 -0.82
N GLY A 350 9.98 -8.68 -1.43
CA GLY A 350 10.24 -8.51 -2.86
C GLY A 350 10.94 -9.71 -3.50
N LEU A 351 10.92 -9.75 -4.83
CA LEU A 351 11.81 -10.58 -5.67
C LEU A 351 12.43 -9.68 -6.73
N GLU A 352 13.70 -9.91 -7.08
CA GLU A 352 14.33 -9.24 -8.22
C GLU A 352 14.55 -10.25 -9.35
N VAL A 353 14.35 -9.83 -10.60
CA VAL A 353 14.67 -10.60 -11.80
C VAL A 353 15.58 -9.78 -12.71
N ARG A 354 16.85 -10.19 -12.83
CA ARG A 354 17.82 -9.57 -13.75
C ARG A 354 17.74 -10.25 -15.12
N SER A 355 17.47 -9.48 -16.17
CA SER A 355 17.27 -9.96 -17.54
C SER A 355 17.60 -8.88 -18.57
N GLY A 356 18.53 -9.16 -19.50
CA GLY A 356 18.77 -8.30 -20.65
C GLY A 356 19.18 -6.86 -20.32
N GLY A 357 19.97 -6.66 -19.26
CA GLY A 357 20.37 -5.33 -18.78
C GLY A 357 19.28 -4.58 -17.98
N THR A 358 18.11 -5.20 -17.75
CA THR A 358 17.04 -4.66 -16.91
C THR A 358 16.89 -5.49 -15.63
N SER A 359 16.78 -4.82 -14.48
CA SER A 359 16.29 -5.42 -13.24
C SER A 359 14.79 -5.18 -13.12
N HIS A 360 14.05 -6.21 -12.70
CA HIS A 360 12.61 -6.14 -12.45
C HIS A 360 12.34 -6.51 -10.98
N TRP A 361 11.79 -5.61 -10.17
CA TRP A 361 11.38 -5.93 -8.79
C TRP A 361 9.88 -6.24 -8.74
N VAL A 362 9.52 -7.23 -7.93
CA VAL A 362 8.17 -7.80 -7.82
C VAL A 362 7.78 -7.88 -6.37
N GLU A 363 6.75 -7.14 -5.97
CA GLU A 363 6.34 -6.99 -4.58
C GLU A 363 4.82 -6.95 -4.41
N TRP A 364 4.34 -6.98 -3.16
CA TRP A 364 2.90 -6.98 -2.85
C TRP A 364 2.48 -5.72 -2.07
N ARG A 365 1.54 -4.97 -2.68
CA ARG A 365 0.97 -3.71 -2.19
C ARG A 365 -0.51 -3.90 -1.81
N PRO A 366 -0.81 -4.29 -0.55
CA PRO A 366 -2.16 -4.62 -0.09
C PRO A 366 -2.98 -3.44 0.44
N GLY A 367 -2.44 -2.23 0.48
CA GLY A 367 -3.08 -1.07 1.11
C GLY A 367 -3.25 -1.21 2.63
N THR A 368 -2.32 -1.89 3.31
CA THR A 368 -2.35 -2.15 4.76
C THR A 368 -0.97 -1.96 5.39
N GLY A 369 -0.94 -1.72 6.71
CA GLY A 369 0.30 -1.32 7.39
C GLY A 369 0.68 0.10 7.01
N ARG A 370 1.96 0.35 6.71
CA ARG A 370 2.45 1.68 6.28
C ARG A 370 1.72 2.22 5.04
N ASP A 371 1.36 1.33 4.11
CA ASP A 371 0.62 1.72 2.91
C ASP A 371 -0.81 2.21 3.17
N ALA A 372 -1.38 2.02 4.37
CA ALA A 372 -2.80 2.28 4.65
C ALA A 372 -3.22 3.76 4.59
N GLN A 373 -2.25 4.70 4.60
CA GLN A 373 -2.50 6.15 4.50
C GLN A 373 -2.12 6.74 3.13
N GLY A 374 -1.54 5.94 2.23
CA GLY A 374 -1.23 6.35 0.86
C GLY A 374 -2.49 6.62 0.04
N TYR A 375 -2.31 7.04 -1.22
CA TYR A 375 -3.43 7.40 -2.09
C TYR A 375 -4.10 6.18 -2.74
N TYR A 376 -3.32 5.16 -3.14
CA TYR A 376 -3.81 3.96 -3.83
C TYR A 376 -4.87 3.08 -3.08
N PRO A 377 -4.87 2.94 -1.73
CA PRO A 377 -5.86 2.13 -1.01
C PRO A 377 -7.30 2.65 -1.13
N LEU A 378 -7.47 3.91 -1.55
CA LEU A 378 -8.77 4.53 -1.85
C LEU A 378 -9.35 4.07 -3.20
N GLU A 379 -8.73 3.07 -3.84
CA GLU A 379 -8.93 2.66 -5.24
C GLU A 379 -8.85 3.84 -6.23
N ALA A 380 -7.86 4.70 -5.99
CA ALA A 380 -7.57 5.93 -6.74
C ALA A 380 -7.58 5.73 -8.27
N GLN A 381 -8.24 6.68 -8.95
CA GLN A 381 -8.37 6.70 -10.41
C GLN A 381 -7.92 8.07 -10.94
N GLY A 382 -6.90 8.08 -11.79
CA GLY A 382 -6.40 9.27 -12.47
C GLY A 382 -6.84 9.29 -13.93
N THR A 383 -6.86 10.47 -14.55
CA THR A 383 -6.99 10.59 -16.01
C THR A 383 -5.92 11.55 -16.51
N TRP A 384 -5.10 11.13 -17.47
CA TRP A 384 -3.99 11.91 -18.03
C TRP A 384 -4.01 11.82 -19.55
N VAL A 385 -4.07 12.97 -20.24
CA VAL A 385 -4.27 13.13 -21.70
C VAL A 385 -5.13 12.01 -22.33
N SER A 386 -6.37 11.90 -21.85
CA SER A 386 -7.43 10.93 -22.24
C SER A 386 -7.28 9.47 -21.82
N ARG A 387 -6.20 9.04 -21.15
CA ARG A 387 -6.10 7.68 -20.58
C ARG A 387 -6.51 7.63 -19.12
N THR A 388 -7.34 6.65 -18.76
CA THR A 388 -7.66 6.34 -17.35
C THR A 388 -6.56 5.46 -16.75
N ARG A 389 -6.15 5.80 -15.53
CA ARG A 389 -5.18 5.07 -14.70
C ARG A 389 -5.84 4.61 -13.40
N THR A 390 -5.48 3.43 -12.91
CA THR A 390 -5.97 2.91 -11.62
C THR A 390 -4.86 2.19 -10.86
N TYR A 391 -4.85 2.33 -9.53
CA TYR A 391 -3.81 1.77 -8.67
C TYR A 391 -4.42 0.76 -7.68
N PRO A 392 -4.88 -0.40 -8.17
CA PRO A 392 -5.52 -1.40 -7.34
C PRO A 392 -4.52 -2.05 -6.37
N MET A 393 -5.00 -2.48 -5.20
CA MET A 393 -4.25 -3.39 -4.33
C MET A 393 -3.90 -4.68 -5.11
N GLY A 394 -2.63 -5.07 -5.11
CA GLY A 394 -2.14 -6.16 -5.97
C GLY A 394 -0.63 -6.38 -5.90
N VAL A 395 -0.10 -7.12 -6.88
CA VAL A 395 1.33 -7.28 -7.10
C VAL A 395 1.79 -6.24 -8.11
N THR A 396 2.76 -5.42 -7.76
CA THR A 396 3.39 -4.43 -8.66
C THR A 396 4.60 -5.06 -9.35
N VAL A 397 5.01 -4.48 -10.48
CA VAL A 397 6.29 -4.80 -11.13
C VAL A 397 6.96 -3.51 -11.58
N SER A 398 8.05 -3.16 -10.90
CA SER A 398 8.92 -2.02 -11.17
C SER A 398 10.18 -2.47 -11.93
N THR A 399 10.85 -1.54 -12.63
CA THR A 399 12.02 -1.86 -13.45
C THR A 399 13.00 -0.70 -13.58
N ARG A 400 14.30 -1.02 -13.70
CA ARG A 400 15.40 -0.07 -13.93
C ARG A 400 16.50 -0.76 -14.75
N ALA A 401 17.42 -0.01 -15.35
CA ALA A 401 18.64 -0.61 -15.87
C ALA A 401 19.45 -1.26 -14.73
N THR A 402 20.09 -2.40 -15.00
CA THR A 402 20.85 -3.14 -14.00
C THR A 402 22.20 -2.48 -13.74
N GLY A 403 22.46 -2.08 -12.49
CA GLY A 403 23.75 -1.53 -12.06
C GLY A 403 23.91 -0.01 -12.25
N THR A 404 22.83 0.70 -12.54
CA THR A 404 22.80 2.17 -12.63
C THR A 404 22.04 2.79 -11.46
N SER A 405 22.28 4.08 -11.16
CA SER A 405 21.25 5.00 -10.65
C SER A 405 20.21 5.28 -11.77
N GLY A 406 19.33 6.27 -11.63
CA GLY A 406 18.26 6.55 -12.61
C GLY A 406 16.85 6.40 -12.04
N PRO A 407 15.81 6.91 -12.72
CA PRO A 407 14.43 6.74 -12.26
C PRO A 407 13.96 5.28 -12.38
N THR A 408 13.12 4.83 -11.45
CA THR A 408 12.50 3.50 -11.53
C THR A 408 11.15 3.58 -12.25
N SER A 409 10.87 2.61 -13.13
CA SER A 409 9.67 2.56 -13.96
C SER A 409 8.73 1.44 -13.52
N LEU A 410 7.65 1.80 -12.83
CA LEU A 410 6.47 0.94 -12.63
C LEU A 410 5.86 0.61 -13.98
N ARG A 411 5.63 -0.68 -14.23
CA ARG A 411 4.99 -1.15 -15.45
C ARG A 411 3.50 -1.33 -15.19
N PRO A 412 2.60 -0.55 -15.82
CA PRO A 412 1.19 -0.87 -15.82
C PRO A 412 0.90 -2.06 -16.75
N ARG A 413 -0.19 -2.79 -16.47
CA ARG A 413 -0.89 -3.56 -17.50
C ARG A 413 -1.93 -2.67 -18.17
N THR A 414 -1.92 -2.59 -19.50
CA THR A 414 -3.01 -1.98 -20.27
C THR A 414 -4.08 -3.04 -20.52
N ALA A 415 -5.28 -2.84 -19.98
CA ALA A 415 -6.44 -3.71 -20.22
C ALA A 415 -7.69 -2.85 -20.39
N ASP A 416 -8.56 -3.20 -21.34
CA ASP A 416 -9.84 -2.51 -21.58
C ASP A 416 -9.72 -0.98 -21.82
N GLY A 417 -8.55 -0.52 -22.28
CA GLY A 417 -8.21 0.90 -22.46
C GLY A 417 -7.65 1.61 -21.21
N VAL A 418 -7.58 0.91 -20.07
CA VAL A 418 -7.15 1.42 -18.76
C VAL A 418 -5.73 0.94 -18.44
N GLU A 419 -4.90 1.84 -17.94
CA GLU A 419 -3.60 1.51 -17.34
C GLU A 419 -3.82 1.13 -15.87
N HIS A 420 -3.42 -0.09 -15.48
CA HIS A 420 -3.49 -0.53 -14.08
C HIS A 420 -2.09 -0.80 -13.52
N GLY A 421 -1.72 -0.14 -12.43
CA GLY A 421 -0.40 -0.27 -11.81
C GLY A 421 -0.08 -1.61 -11.15
N ALA A 422 -1.05 -2.53 -11.02
CA ALA A 422 -0.83 -3.83 -10.41
C ALA A 422 -1.66 -4.99 -11.02
N TRP A 423 -1.12 -6.19 -10.81
CA TRP A 423 -1.70 -7.48 -11.15
C TRP A 423 -2.46 -8.10 -9.98
N ARG A 424 -3.66 -8.62 -10.26
CA ARG A 424 -4.50 -9.40 -9.34
C ARG A 424 -4.44 -10.89 -9.71
N VAL A 425 -5.00 -11.76 -8.85
CA VAL A 425 -5.00 -13.23 -9.01
C VAL A 425 -5.43 -13.67 -10.42
N GLY A 426 -4.62 -14.56 -11.02
CA GLY A 426 -4.82 -15.09 -12.38
C GLY A 426 -4.21 -14.23 -13.49
N GLN A 427 -3.81 -12.98 -13.21
CA GLN A 427 -3.16 -12.11 -14.18
C GLN A 427 -1.64 -12.37 -14.23
N THR A 428 -1.03 -12.03 -15.36
CA THR A 428 0.40 -12.26 -15.64
C THR A 428 1.05 -11.01 -16.25
N TYR A 429 2.27 -10.68 -15.82
CA TYR A 429 3.20 -9.76 -16.48
C TYR A 429 4.22 -10.56 -17.28
N THR A 430 4.61 -10.07 -18.45
CA THR A 430 5.70 -10.63 -19.26
C THR A 430 6.49 -9.49 -19.90
N SER A 431 7.82 -9.56 -19.83
CA SER A 431 8.73 -8.68 -20.57
C SER A 431 10.03 -9.43 -20.88
N GLY A 432 10.32 -9.62 -22.17
CA GLY A 432 11.46 -10.43 -22.62
C GLY A 432 11.45 -11.83 -22.01
N ALA A 433 12.50 -12.17 -21.27
CA ALA A 433 12.63 -13.44 -20.56
C ALA A 433 11.89 -13.48 -19.21
N VAL A 434 11.45 -12.34 -18.67
CA VAL A 434 10.79 -12.25 -17.36
C VAL A 434 9.30 -12.51 -17.49
N THR A 435 8.75 -13.39 -16.65
CA THR A 435 7.30 -13.57 -16.49
C THR A 435 6.94 -13.69 -15.03
N VAL A 436 5.88 -13.00 -14.61
CA VAL A 436 5.35 -12.97 -13.23
C VAL A 436 3.86 -13.25 -13.27
N ARG A 437 3.41 -14.40 -12.75
CA ARG A 437 1.98 -14.69 -12.56
C ARG A 437 1.59 -14.57 -11.10
N VAL A 438 0.46 -13.93 -10.82
CA VAL A 438 -0.14 -13.91 -9.48
C VAL A 438 -1.04 -15.14 -9.31
N ASP A 439 -0.56 -16.16 -8.59
CA ASP A 439 -1.28 -17.43 -8.41
C ASP A 439 -2.44 -17.32 -7.40
N GLN A 440 -2.20 -16.68 -6.25
CA GLN A 440 -3.17 -16.50 -5.16
C GLN A 440 -2.87 -15.22 -4.35
N VAL A 441 -3.87 -14.65 -3.69
CA VAL A 441 -3.69 -13.60 -2.67
C VAL A 441 -4.51 -13.97 -1.44
N SER A 442 -3.96 -13.73 -0.25
CA SER A 442 -4.56 -14.07 1.04
C SER A 442 -4.07 -13.12 2.14
N ALA A 443 -4.66 -13.21 3.34
CA ALA A 443 -4.18 -12.49 4.51
C ALA A 443 -2.74 -12.87 4.96
N ALA A 444 -2.16 -13.94 4.40
CA ALA A 444 -0.80 -14.39 4.66
C ALA A 444 0.21 -13.99 3.56
N GLY A 445 -0.23 -13.33 2.48
CA GLY A 445 0.63 -12.94 1.36
C GLY A 445 0.00 -13.11 -0.02
N ALA A 446 0.70 -12.56 -1.03
CA ALA A 446 0.47 -12.86 -2.44
C ALA A 446 1.42 -13.97 -2.90
N THR A 447 0.88 -15.11 -3.34
CA THR A 447 1.66 -16.16 -3.98
C THR A 447 1.83 -15.83 -5.45
N VAL A 448 3.09 -15.75 -5.89
CA VAL A 448 3.49 -15.47 -7.27
C VAL A 448 4.37 -16.61 -7.79
N THR A 449 4.27 -16.89 -9.09
CA THR A 449 5.25 -17.70 -9.82
C THR A 449 5.99 -16.79 -10.79
N VAL A 450 7.29 -16.65 -10.53
CA VAL A 450 8.20 -15.83 -11.34
C VAL A 450 9.08 -16.76 -12.16
N ALA A 451 9.41 -16.38 -13.38
CA ALA A 451 10.39 -17.05 -14.22
C ALA A 451 11.32 -16.06 -14.92
N ASN A 452 12.56 -16.50 -15.13
CA ASN A 452 13.61 -15.78 -15.83
C ASN A 452 14.17 -16.69 -16.93
N GLY A 453 13.62 -16.60 -18.14
CA GLY A 453 13.98 -17.44 -19.30
C GLY A 453 13.44 -18.88 -19.25
N ALA A 454 12.87 -19.32 -18.14
CA ALA A 454 12.16 -20.60 -18.04
C ALA A 454 10.67 -20.47 -18.37
N THR A 455 10.05 -21.57 -18.79
CA THR A 455 8.59 -21.66 -18.91
C THR A 455 7.92 -21.59 -17.54
N VAL A 456 7.00 -20.64 -17.34
CA VAL A 456 6.13 -20.63 -16.15
C VAL A 456 5.22 -21.86 -16.17
N PRO A 457 5.24 -22.75 -15.16
CA PRO A 457 4.33 -23.89 -15.10
C PRO A 457 2.86 -23.44 -15.07
N PRO A 458 1.91 -24.16 -15.69
CA PRO A 458 0.49 -23.80 -15.65
C PRO A 458 -0.02 -23.71 -14.20
N PRO A 459 -1.07 -22.91 -13.92
CA PRO A 459 -1.60 -22.77 -12.56
C PRO A 459 -1.97 -24.13 -11.97
N ALA A 460 -1.53 -24.40 -10.74
CA ALA A 460 -1.82 -25.66 -10.08
C ALA A 460 -3.35 -25.83 -9.92
N ALA A 461 -3.89 -26.91 -10.47
CA ALA A 461 -5.32 -27.19 -10.40
C ALA A 461 -5.76 -27.29 -8.93
N PRO A 462 -6.83 -26.56 -8.50
CA PRO A 462 -7.24 -26.54 -7.11
C PRO A 462 -7.64 -27.94 -6.63
N LEU A 463 -7.15 -28.32 -5.45
CA LEU A 463 -7.27 -29.68 -4.95
C LEU A 463 -8.74 -30.04 -4.62
N PRO A 464 -9.17 -31.30 -4.84
CA PRO A 464 -10.49 -31.74 -4.41
C PRO A 464 -10.58 -31.76 -2.87
N LEU A 465 -11.71 -31.33 -2.32
CA LEU A 465 -11.99 -31.55 -0.90
C LEU A 465 -12.47 -32.99 -0.69
N THR A 466 -11.80 -33.72 0.22
CA THR A 466 -12.44 -34.84 0.93
C THR A 466 -13.68 -34.28 1.63
N ALA A 467 -14.85 -34.85 1.34
CA ALA A 467 -16.14 -34.30 1.72
C ALA A 467 -17.18 -35.43 1.92
N ALA A 468 -17.35 -35.86 3.18
CA ALA A 468 -18.34 -36.86 3.55
C ALA A 468 -19.78 -36.35 3.40
N THR A 469 -20.73 -37.28 3.21
CA THR A 469 -22.17 -36.97 3.23
C THR A 469 -22.60 -36.61 4.65
N PRO A 470 -23.15 -35.41 4.89
CA PRO A 470 -23.52 -34.97 6.24
C PRO A 470 -24.76 -35.73 6.74
N THR A 471 -24.89 -35.82 8.05
CA THR A 471 -26.08 -36.43 8.69
C THR A 471 -26.85 -35.39 9.51
N VAL A 472 -28.10 -35.72 9.86
CA VAL A 472 -28.96 -34.91 10.72
C VAL A 472 -29.22 -35.68 12.01
N SER A 473 -28.76 -35.15 13.14
CA SER A 473 -29.00 -35.72 14.46
C SER A 473 -30.17 -35.02 15.18
N GLY A 474 -30.82 -35.76 16.07
CA GLY A 474 -32.03 -35.34 16.78
C GLY A 474 -33.33 -35.85 16.14
N THR A 475 -34.43 -35.79 16.91
CA THR A 475 -35.74 -36.32 16.48
C THR A 475 -36.52 -35.27 15.69
N PRO A 476 -36.88 -35.51 14.41
CA PRO A 476 -37.59 -34.54 13.58
C PRO A 476 -39.00 -34.30 14.11
N LYS A 477 -39.19 -33.20 14.83
CA LYS A 477 -40.41 -32.89 15.58
C LYS A 477 -40.54 -31.38 15.79
N VAL A 478 -41.76 -30.84 15.68
CA VAL A 478 -41.99 -29.39 15.84
C VAL A 478 -41.53 -28.92 17.22
N GLY A 479 -40.64 -27.90 17.23
CA GLY A 479 -40.07 -27.35 18.47
C GLY A 479 -38.97 -28.19 19.13
N VAL A 480 -38.36 -29.14 18.41
CA VAL A 480 -37.17 -29.88 18.86
C VAL A 480 -35.98 -29.52 17.98
N LYS A 481 -34.83 -29.18 18.56
CA LYS A 481 -33.60 -28.87 17.82
C LYS A 481 -33.09 -30.12 17.08
N LEU A 482 -32.78 -29.94 15.80
CA LEU A 482 -31.95 -30.81 14.98
C LEU A 482 -30.57 -30.17 14.80
N THR A 483 -29.55 -31.00 14.61
CA THR A 483 -28.17 -30.56 14.38
C THR A 483 -27.62 -31.24 13.13
N ALA A 484 -27.00 -30.46 12.24
CA ALA A 484 -26.25 -30.95 11.10
C ALA A 484 -24.87 -31.43 11.57
N VAL A 485 -24.46 -32.61 11.12
CA VAL A 485 -23.13 -33.18 11.39
C VAL A 485 -22.41 -33.27 10.03
N PRO A 486 -21.38 -32.43 9.78
CA PRO A 486 -20.69 -32.39 8.48
C PRO A 486 -20.06 -33.72 8.02
N GLY A 487 -19.69 -34.59 8.96
CA GLY A 487 -18.85 -35.77 8.70
C GLY A 487 -17.38 -35.38 8.57
N THR A 488 -16.55 -36.28 8.04
CA THR A 488 -15.12 -36.04 7.79
C THR A 488 -14.91 -35.17 6.56
N TRP A 489 -14.07 -34.15 6.70
CA TRP A 489 -13.62 -33.26 5.61
C TRP A 489 -12.12 -33.03 5.69
N THR A 490 -11.52 -32.49 4.63
CA THR A 490 -10.13 -32.01 4.64
C THR A 490 -9.89 -31.04 5.80
N THR A 491 -8.81 -31.23 6.56
CA THR A 491 -8.48 -30.40 7.74
C THR A 491 -8.38 -28.91 7.40
N GLY A 492 -9.00 -28.06 8.22
CA GLY A 492 -9.05 -26.60 8.01
C GLY A 492 -10.12 -26.13 7.02
N THR A 493 -11.07 -26.99 6.62
CA THR A 493 -12.26 -26.58 5.85
C THR A 493 -13.22 -25.77 6.73
N THR A 494 -13.72 -24.63 6.22
CA THR A 494 -14.79 -23.85 6.85
C THR A 494 -16.15 -24.20 6.24
N PHE A 495 -17.25 -24.02 7.00
CA PHE A 495 -18.57 -24.56 6.64
C PHE A 495 -19.70 -23.54 6.61
N ALA A 496 -20.45 -23.53 5.50
CA ALA A 496 -21.77 -22.93 5.39
C ALA A 496 -22.88 -24.00 5.37
N TYR A 497 -24.05 -23.67 5.91
CA TYR A 497 -25.20 -24.58 6.01
C TYR A 497 -26.43 -23.99 5.32
N GLN A 498 -27.28 -24.84 4.74
CA GLN A 498 -28.62 -24.47 4.29
C GLN A 498 -29.57 -25.64 4.52
N TRP A 499 -30.62 -25.44 5.32
CA TRP A 499 -31.66 -26.45 5.51
C TRP A 499 -32.77 -26.33 4.46
N TYR A 500 -33.37 -27.47 4.12
CA TYR A 500 -34.43 -27.59 3.13
C TYR A 500 -35.59 -28.40 3.71
N VAL A 501 -36.81 -28.16 3.20
CA VAL A 501 -38.03 -28.89 3.54
C VAL A 501 -38.71 -29.39 2.26
N ASN A 502 -38.82 -30.72 2.10
CA ASN A 502 -39.20 -31.36 0.83
C ASN A 502 -38.44 -30.78 -0.40
N GLY A 503 -37.13 -30.53 -0.25
CA GLY A 503 -36.29 -29.98 -1.33
C GLY A 503 -36.34 -28.46 -1.52
N ALA A 504 -37.33 -27.75 -0.94
CA ALA A 504 -37.38 -26.28 -0.99
C ALA A 504 -36.51 -25.66 0.13
N ALA A 505 -35.70 -24.64 -0.18
CA ALA A 505 -34.80 -24.01 0.77
C ALA A 505 -35.55 -23.22 1.86
N ILE A 506 -35.16 -23.38 3.12
CA ILE A 506 -35.69 -22.61 4.25
C ILE A 506 -34.79 -21.38 4.42
N ALA A 507 -35.18 -20.25 3.82
CA ALA A 507 -34.30 -19.08 3.62
C ALA A 507 -33.54 -18.58 4.87
N SER A 508 -34.14 -18.67 6.07
CA SER A 508 -33.52 -18.24 7.34
C SER A 508 -32.70 -19.32 8.05
N ALA A 509 -32.76 -20.58 7.62
CA ALA A 509 -32.11 -21.71 8.29
C ALA A 509 -30.71 -21.97 7.70
N ARG A 510 -29.75 -21.11 8.07
CA ARG A 510 -28.35 -21.16 7.61
C ARG A 510 -27.32 -21.57 8.67
N SER A 511 -27.77 -21.94 9.86
CA SER A 511 -26.93 -22.42 10.95
C SER A 511 -26.82 -23.95 10.96
N ALA A 512 -25.78 -24.49 11.60
CA ALA A 512 -25.65 -25.93 11.87
C ALA A 512 -26.80 -26.51 12.72
N ALA A 513 -27.59 -25.66 13.39
CA ALA A 513 -28.77 -26.04 14.15
C ALA A 513 -30.06 -25.54 13.47
N TYR A 514 -31.11 -26.36 13.46
CA TYR A 514 -32.45 -25.95 13.02
C TYR A 514 -33.54 -26.54 13.93
N THR A 515 -34.53 -25.73 14.30
CA THR A 515 -35.71 -26.18 15.06
C THR A 515 -36.94 -26.15 14.17
N PRO A 516 -37.54 -27.30 13.80
CA PRO A 516 -38.65 -27.34 12.86
C PRO A 516 -39.88 -26.58 13.38
N THR A 517 -40.45 -25.73 12.51
CA THR A 517 -41.68 -24.99 12.78
C THR A 517 -42.91 -25.80 12.35
N ALA A 518 -44.12 -25.29 12.66
CA ALA A 518 -45.37 -25.94 12.28
C ALA A 518 -45.51 -26.17 10.75
N GLY A 519 -44.93 -25.30 9.92
CA GLY A 519 -44.95 -25.41 8.45
C GLY A 519 -44.11 -26.58 7.88
N ALA A 520 -43.23 -27.18 8.71
CA ALA A 520 -42.48 -28.37 8.38
C ALA A 520 -43.18 -29.68 8.81
N ARG A 521 -44.23 -29.63 9.65
CA ARG A 521 -44.93 -30.82 10.18
C ARG A 521 -45.46 -31.70 9.05
N GLY A 522 -45.04 -32.96 9.02
CA GLY A 522 -45.38 -33.97 8.01
C GLY A 522 -44.46 -34.01 6.80
N LYS A 523 -43.59 -32.99 6.62
CA LYS A 523 -42.58 -32.92 5.56
C LYS A 523 -41.27 -33.54 6.04
N ARG A 524 -40.36 -33.85 5.11
CA ARG A 524 -38.98 -34.29 5.42
C ARG A 524 -38.01 -33.11 5.33
N LEU A 525 -36.91 -33.18 6.08
CA LEU A 525 -35.85 -32.18 6.08
C LEU A 525 -34.55 -32.77 5.52
N THR A 526 -33.75 -31.92 4.89
CA THR A 526 -32.34 -32.18 4.55
C THR A 526 -31.51 -30.94 4.89
N VAL A 527 -30.20 -31.11 5.02
CA VAL A 527 -29.24 -30.01 5.12
C VAL A 527 -28.17 -30.16 4.06
N ARG A 528 -27.88 -29.08 3.32
CA ARG A 528 -26.66 -28.95 2.53
C ARG A 528 -25.58 -28.34 3.42
N VAL A 529 -24.41 -28.96 3.41
CA VAL A 529 -23.17 -28.41 3.94
C VAL A 529 -22.26 -28.08 2.76
N THR A 530 -21.77 -26.84 2.72
CA THR A 530 -20.77 -26.40 1.74
C THR A 530 -19.47 -26.16 2.50
N GLY A 531 -18.40 -26.84 2.08
CA GLY A 531 -17.06 -26.67 2.61
C GLY A 531 -16.18 -25.85 1.66
N SER A 532 -15.40 -24.92 2.21
CA SER A 532 -14.40 -24.13 1.48
C SER A 532 -13.05 -24.09 2.21
N ARG A 533 -11.96 -24.07 1.44
CA ARG A 533 -10.56 -24.01 1.88
C ARG A 533 -9.74 -23.36 0.76
N ALA A 534 -8.74 -22.54 1.08
CA ALA A 534 -7.85 -21.94 0.07
C ALA A 534 -7.13 -23.02 -0.75
N GLY A 535 -6.91 -22.77 -2.05
CA GLY A 535 -6.30 -23.74 -2.98
C GLY A 535 -7.12 -25.01 -3.25
N HIS A 536 -8.40 -25.08 -2.85
CA HIS A 536 -9.25 -26.25 -3.02
C HIS A 536 -10.59 -25.90 -3.70
N VAL A 537 -11.19 -26.88 -4.38
CA VAL A 537 -12.52 -26.74 -4.99
C VAL A 537 -13.62 -26.73 -3.92
N THR A 538 -14.28 -25.57 -3.75
CA THR A 538 -15.44 -25.42 -2.87
C THR A 538 -16.50 -26.47 -3.18
N THR A 539 -16.85 -27.30 -2.18
CA THR A 539 -17.59 -28.55 -2.39
C THR A 539 -18.87 -28.57 -1.55
N SER A 540 -19.99 -28.98 -2.16
CA SER A 540 -21.27 -29.22 -1.47
C SER A 540 -21.52 -30.71 -1.23
N ARG A 541 -22.15 -31.04 -0.10
CA ARG A 541 -22.79 -32.33 0.18
C ARG A 541 -24.15 -32.10 0.84
N THR A 542 -25.15 -32.93 0.52
CA THR A 542 -26.51 -32.84 1.08
C THR A 542 -26.83 -34.10 1.86
N SER A 543 -27.46 -33.95 3.03
CA SER A 543 -27.81 -35.09 3.88
C SER A 543 -28.89 -35.97 3.26
N ALA A 544 -28.95 -37.23 3.71
CA ALA A 544 -30.15 -38.04 3.57
C ALA A 544 -31.37 -37.32 4.20
N ALA A 545 -32.57 -37.59 3.68
CA ALA A 545 -33.81 -36.98 4.15
C ALA A 545 -34.27 -37.58 5.48
N THR A 546 -34.61 -36.73 6.45
CA THR A 546 -35.12 -37.18 7.76
C THR A 546 -36.41 -38.01 7.62
N ARG A 547 -36.79 -38.71 8.71
CA ARG A 547 -38.20 -39.07 8.92
C ARG A 547 -39.07 -37.81 8.90
N THR A 548 -40.35 -37.96 8.60
CA THR A 548 -41.30 -36.84 8.54
C THR A 548 -41.44 -36.15 9.89
N VAL A 549 -41.51 -34.81 9.89
CA VAL A 549 -41.51 -34.01 11.13
C VAL A 549 -42.81 -34.25 11.92
N ALA A 550 -42.68 -34.86 13.10
CA ALA A 550 -43.79 -35.18 13.99
C ALA A 550 -44.36 -33.93 14.70
N TYR A 551 -45.59 -34.06 15.21
CA TYR A 551 -46.20 -33.05 16.08
C TYR A 551 -45.36 -32.76 17.32
N GLY A 552 -45.21 -31.48 17.67
CA GLY A 552 -44.63 -31.05 18.94
C GLY A 552 -45.48 -31.49 20.14
N THR A 553 -44.87 -31.60 21.33
CA THR A 553 -45.58 -31.97 22.56
C THR A 553 -45.72 -30.75 23.47
N LEU A 554 -46.95 -30.46 23.91
CA LEU A 554 -47.20 -29.43 24.94
C LEU A 554 -46.73 -29.95 26.30
N ARG A 555 -45.86 -29.18 26.97
CA ARG A 555 -45.55 -29.35 28.40
C ARG A 555 -46.66 -28.66 29.21
N THR A 556 -47.16 -29.31 30.26
CA THR A 556 -48.39 -28.91 30.98
C THR A 556 -48.33 -29.31 32.45
N SER A 557 -48.86 -28.50 33.38
CA SER A 557 -49.22 -28.96 34.73
C SER A 557 -50.73 -29.10 34.94
N ALA A 558 -51.15 -29.64 36.08
CA ALA A 558 -52.56 -29.89 36.38
C ALA A 558 -53.32 -28.59 36.77
N PRO A 559 -54.54 -28.35 36.24
CA PRO A 559 -55.37 -27.22 36.64
C PRO A 559 -56.03 -27.46 38.00
N ARG A 560 -56.24 -26.39 38.77
CA ARG A 560 -57.02 -26.40 40.02
C ARG A 560 -58.18 -25.40 39.97
N ILE A 561 -59.18 -25.63 40.82
CA ILE A 561 -60.30 -24.71 41.03
C ILE A 561 -60.06 -23.94 42.33
N SER A 562 -60.35 -22.64 42.34
CA SER A 562 -60.39 -21.80 43.54
C SER A 562 -61.76 -21.13 43.70
N GLY A 563 -62.05 -20.64 44.92
CA GLY A 563 -63.33 -20.01 45.28
C GLY A 563 -64.22 -20.88 46.17
N THR A 564 -65.22 -20.26 46.80
CA THR A 564 -66.12 -20.93 47.75
C THR A 564 -67.12 -21.84 47.03
N VAL A 565 -67.18 -23.11 47.43
CA VAL A 565 -68.04 -24.14 46.80
C VAL A 565 -69.47 -24.12 47.38
N LYS A 566 -70.19 -23.01 47.15
CA LYS A 566 -71.56 -22.76 47.61
C LYS A 566 -72.42 -22.19 46.46
N VAL A 567 -73.71 -22.55 46.38
CA VAL A 567 -74.65 -21.96 45.40
C VAL A 567 -74.60 -20.43 45.44
N GLY A 568 -74.61 -19.80 44.26
CA GLY A 568 -74.48 -18.36 44.07
C GLY A 568 -73.04 -17.83 44.09
N ARG A 569 -72.03 -18.64 44.48
CA ARG A 569 -70.62 -18.22 44.47
C ARG A 569 -69.91 -18.60 43.17
N LYS A 570 -68.88 -17.83 42.84
CA LYS A 570 -68.04 -17.96 41.64
C LYS A 570 -66.84 -18.86 41.93
N LEU A 571 -66.67 -19.89 41.11
CA LEU A 571 -65.46 -20.70 41.03
C LEU A 571 -64.56 -20.19 39.90
N THR A 572 -63.25 -20.18 40.12
CA THR A 572 -62.24 -19.70 39.16
C THR A 572 -61.27 -20.83 38.82
N LEU A 573 -60.92 -20.96 37.54
CA LEU A 573 -59.89 -21.87 37.06
C LEU A 573 -58.49 -21.25 37.24
N VAL A 574 -57.60 -21.94 37.94
CA VAL A 574 -56.15 -21.71 37.86
C VAL A 574 -55.56 -22.78 36.94
N ARG A 575 -55.04 -22.35 35.79
CA ARG A 575 -54.81 -23.20 34.60
C ARG A 575 -53.61 -24.16 34.68
N GLY A 576 -52.68 -23.92 35.61
CA GLY A 576 -51.34 -24.53 35.60
C GLY A 576 -50.40 -23.89 34.57
N THR A 577 -49.17 -24.39 34.49
CA THR A 577 -48.17 -23.99 33.50
C THR A 577 -48.38 -24.72 32.19
N TRP A 578 -48.11 -24.06 31.06
CA TRP A 578 -48.25 -24.61 29.71
C TRP A 578 -47.11 -24.07 28.82
N THR A 579 -46.74 -24.79 27.76
CA THR A 579 -45.83 -24.28 26.73
C THR A 579 -46.30 -22.92 26.18
N SER A 580 -45.39 -21.95 26.04
CA SER A 580 -45.71 -20.63 25.50
C SER A 580 -46.37 -20.70 24.11
N GLY A 581 -47.21 -19.72 23.77
CA GLY A 581 -47.99 -19.69 22.53
C GLY A 581 -49.12 -20.74 22.44
N THR A 582 -49.56 -21.31 23.56
CA THR A 582 -50.72 -22.21 23.60
C THR A 582 -52.01 -21.42 23.79
N THR A 583 -53.01 -21.66 22.95
CA THR A 583 -54.38 -21.14 23.09
C THR A 583 -55.26 -22.16 23.83
N PHE A 584 -56.33 -21.69 24.48
CA PHE A 584 -57.09 -22.50 25.45
C PHE A 584 -58.60 -22.43 25.25
N SER A 585 -59.27 -23.57 25.46
CA SER A 585 -60.70 -23.62 25.73
C SER A 585 -60.99 -24.39 27.02
N TYR A 586 -62.15 -24.09 27.63
CA TYR A 586 -62.55 -24.67 28.91
C TYR A 586 -63.94 -25.31 28.80
N ARG A 587 -64.22 -26.29 29.66
CA ARG A 587 -65.58 -26.77 29.94
C ARG A 587 -65.70 -27.16 31.40
N TRP A 588 -66.70 -26.60 32.08
CA TRP A 588 -67.06 -27.01 33.44
C TRP A 588 -68.02 -28.20 33.41
N TYR A 589 -67.92 -29.06 34.42
CA TYR A 589 -68.66 -30.31 34.56
C TYR A 589 -69.24 -30.43 35.96
N VAL A 590 -70.41 -31.03 36.09
CA VAL A 590 -71.09 -31.33 37.37
C VAL A 590 -71.34 -32.84 37.46
N ASN A 591 -70.81 -33.48 38.50
CA ASN A 591 -70.76 -34.95 38.66
C ASN A 591 -70.24 -35.73 37.41
N GLY A 592 -69.46 -35.07 36.54
CA GLY A 592 -68.95 -35.67 35.29
C GLY A 592 -69.73 -35.29 34.02
N THR A 593 -70.94 -34.73 34.15
CA THR A 593 -71.77 -34.26 33.04
C THR A 593 -71.39 -32.83 32.62
N ALA A 594 -71.28 -32.57 31.33
CA ALA A 594 -70.85 -31.27 30.81
C ALA A 594 -71.92 -30.18 31.02
N ILE A 595 -71.55 -29.03 31.59
CA ILE A 595 -72.47 -27.92 31.78
C ILE A 595 -72.61 -27.15 30.45
N LYS A 596 -73.84 -26.92 29.97
CA LYS A 596 -74.12 -26.14 28.75
C LYS A 596 -73.70 -24.67 28.98
N GLY A 597 -73.09 -24.03 27.98
CA GLY A 597 -72.61 -22.64 28.05
C GLY A 597 -71.40 -22.36 28.97
N ALA A 598 -71.06 -23.24 29.91
CA ALA A 598 -69.96 -23.01 30.87
C ALA A 598 -68.57 -23.24 30.25
N THR A 599 -68.10 -22.28 29.45
CA THR A 599 -66.84 -22.33 28.69
C THR A 599 -65.82 -21.25 29.08
N ARG A 600 -66.15 -20.36 30.02
CA ARG A 600 -65.24 -19.30 30.52
C ARG A 600 -64.26 -19.84 31.57
N SER A 601 -63.22 -19.06 31.89
CA SER A 601 -62.24 -19.34 32.96
C SER A 601 -62.81 -19.25 34.39
N SER A 602 -64.10 -18.97 34.54
CA SER A 602 -64.82 -19.01 35.81
C SER A 602 -66.28 -19.45 35.57
N TYR A 603 -66.92 -19.95 36.62
CA TYR A 603 -68.29 -20.45 36.59
C TYR A 603 -69.00 -20.15 37.91
N THR A 604 -70.21 -19.61 37.84
CA THR A 604 -71.06 -19.34 39.03
C THR A 604 -71.96 -20.53 39.31
N LEU A 605 -71.93 -21.02 40.54
CA LEU A 605 -72.68 -22.19 40.98
C LEU A 605 -74.19 -21.93 41.01
N THR A 606 -74.97 -22.64 40.20
CA THR A 606 -76.43 -22.49 40.13
C THR A 606 -77.15 -23.45 41.10
N LYS A 607 -78.45 -23.22 41.37
CA LYS A 607 -79.27 -24.11 42.23
C LYS A 607 -79.13 -25.59 41.84
N GLY A 608 -79.12 -25.90 40.53
CA GLY A 608 -78.97 -27.26 40.00
C GLY A 608 -77.61 -27.94 40.25
N THR A 609 -76.64 -27.23 40.82
CA THR A 609 -75.33 -27.78 41.25
C THR A 609 -75.27 -28.17 42.72
N LYS A 610 -76.25 -27.80 43.55
CA LYS A 610 -76.31 -28.18 44.98
C LYS A 610 -76.24 -29.71 45.15
N GLY A 611 -75.49 -30.18 46.15
CA GLY A 611 -75.29 -31.60 46.43
C GLY A 611 -74.36 -32.34 45.45
N LYS A 612 -73.78 -31.63 44.47
CA LYS A 612 -72.92 -32.21 43.42
C LYS A 612 -71.49 -31.68 43.55
N ARG A 613 -70.54 -32.32 42.86
CA ARG A 613 -69.13 -31.90 42.77
C ARG A 613 -68.82 -31.35 41.38
N ILE A 614 -67.92 -30.38 41.31
CA ILE A 614 -67.51 -29.71 40.08
C ILE A 614 -66.10 -30.15 39.66
N THR A 615 -65.89 -30.25 38.35
CA THR A 615 -64.55 -30.26 37.71
C THR A 615 -64.53 -29.32 36.52
N VAL A 616 -63.33 -28.96 36.06
CA VAL A 616 -63.12 -28.21 34.82
C VAL A 616 -62.10 -28.93 33.95
N LYS A 617 -62.39 -29.07 32.65
CA LYS A 617 -61.41 -29.49 31.65
C LYS A 617 -60.81 -28.26 30.98
N VAL A 618 -59.50 -28.27 30.82
CA VAL A 618 -58.68 -27.30 30.09
C VAL A 618 -58.12 -28.02 28.86
N THR A 619 -58.43 -27.52 27.67
CA THR A 619 -57.88 -28.02 26.41
C THR A 619 -56.93 -26.98 25.84
N GLY A 620 -55.64 -27.31 25.75
CA GLY A 620 -54.61 -26.46 25.14
C GLY A 620 -54.29 -26.89 23.71
N ARG A 621 -54.18 -25.91 22.81
CA ARG A 621 -53.83 -26.10 21.39
C ARG A 621 -52.69 -25.15 21.00
N ARG A 622 -51.79 -25.60 20.12
CA ARG A 622 -50.79 -24.77 19.44
C ARG A 622 -50.54 -25.36 18.06
N THR A 623 -50.46 -24.53 17.02
CA THR A 623 -50.28 -24.98 15.63
C THR A 623 -48.99 -25.80 15.51
N GLY A 624 -49.08 -27.02 14.95
CA GLY A 624 -47.97 -27.97 14.86
C GLY A 624 -47.73 -28.84 16.11
N TYR A 625 -48.51 -28.68 17.19
CA TYR A 625 -48.40 -29.48 18.42
C TYR A 625 -49.63 -30.38 18.62
N THR A 626 -49.44 -31.52 19.29
CA THR A 626 -50.54 -32.38 19.73
C THR A 626 -51.40 -31.61 20.74
N THR A 627 -52.72 -31.59 20.52
CA THR A 627 -53.68 -30.99 21.47
C THR A 627 -53.68 -31.79 22.77
N VAL A 628 -53.65 -31.09 23.92
CA VAL A 628 -53.61 -31.73 25.24
C VAL A 628 -54.77 -31.24 26.09
N THR A 629 -55.48 -32.18 26.73
CA THR A 629 -56.53 -31.89 27.71
C THR A 629 -56.06 -32.27 29.12
N ARG A 630 -56.41 -31.44 30.10
CA ARG A 630 -56.22 -31.70 31.55
C ARG A 630 -57.53 -31.46 32.28
N THR A 631 -57.84 -32.30 33.27
CA THR A 631 -59.02 -32.15 34.13
C THR A 631 -58.55 -31.73 35.52
N SER A 632 -59.29 -30.84 36.20
CA SER A 632 -59.03 -30.52 37.61
C SER A 632 -59.38 -31.69 38.53
N ALA A 633 -58.84 -31.66 39.75
CA ALA A 633 -59.44 -32.39 40.87
C ALA A 633 -60.93 -32.02 41.04
N ARG A 634 -61.72 -32.93 41.63
CA ARG A 634 -63.12 -32.68 42.02
C ARG A 634 -63.15 -31.72 43.20
N THR A 635 -64.06 -30.74 43.19
CA THR A 635 -64.33 -29.91 44.37
C THR A 635 -64.89 -30.75 45.54
N SER A 636 -64.97 -30.13 46.71
CA SER A 636 -65.97 -30.50 47.72
C SER A 636 -67.40 -30.46 47.17
N VAL A 637 -68.36 -30.98 47.92
CA VAL A 637 -69.78 -30.94 47.54
C VAL A 637 -70.31 -29.50 47.65
N VAL A 638 -71.04 -29.04 46.63
CA VAL A 638 -71.66 -27.71 46.61
C VAL A 638 -72.76 -27.62 47.67
N ARG A 639 -72.58 -26.68 48.61
CA ARG A 639 -73.54 -26.34 49.68
C ARG A 639 -74.61 -25.37 49.18
#